data_AF-A0A956NG45-F1
#
_entry.id   AF-A0A956NG45-F1
#
_cell.length_a   1.000
_cell.length_b   1.000
_cell.length_c   1.000
_cell.angle_alpha   90.00
_cell.angle_beta   90.00
_cell.angle_gamma   90.00
#
_symmetry.space_group_name_H-M   'P 1'
#
loop_
_entity.id
_entity.type
_entity.pdbx_description
1 polymer ?
#
loop_
_entity_poly.entity_id
_entity_poly.type
_entity_poly.pdbx_seq_one_letter_code
_entity_poly.pdbx_strand_id
1 'polypeptide(L)'
;MQTYVSRSVLSLGLLLVAIAFVPGRSWAGPLATGALLLPAGTVAMTVPDPPNITVTPCDALLGVFLSPNQPDAHPASEVEIVVRDSGNNPLPNVTVSFEMGSSNVLCPDAVLGTTTDGMGVARLTLSGGGCAHQTPLSGVFKANGVTFRAYQDVKSPDFDGAGGDLQVNLADLIAFSGEFLGSDPPKCHDYDNNAATNLGDLVMFSPAFVAGSHCP
;
A
#
# COMPACT_ATOMS: atom_id res chain seq x y z
N MET A 1 -2.91 25.45 20.82
CA MET A 1 -3.42 24.10 21.18
C MET A 1 -4.85 24.02 20.66
N GLN A 2 -5.00 23.60 19.39
CA GLN A 2 -6.29 23.50 18.72
C GLN A 2 -6.80 22.07 18.89
N THR A 3 -7.97 21.93 19.52
CA THR A 3 -8.66 20.64 19.66
C THR A 3 -9.73 20.57 18.58
N TYR A 4 -9.48 19.76 17.55
CA TYR A 4 -10.46 19.41 16.52
C TYR A 4 -11.36 18.30 17.06
N VAL A 5 -12.66 18.56 17.25
CA VAL A 5 -13.65 17.51 17.52
C VAL A 5 -14.50 17.35 16.27
N SER A 6 -14.20 16.30 15.50
CA SER A 6 -15.05 15.86 14.38
C SER A 6 -16.29 15.16 14.94
N ARG A 7 -17.48 15.71 14.69
CA ARG A 7 -18.75 15.00 14.83
C ARG A 7 -19.35 14.85 13.43
N SER A 8 -19.10 13.69 12.82
CA SER A 8 -19.82 13.27 11.63
C SER A 8 -21.24 12.87 12.03
N VAL A 9 -22.21 13.70 11.66
CA VAL A 9 -23.65 13.46 11.84
C VAL A 9 -24.10 12.57 10.69
N LEU A 10 -24.27 11.28 10.94
CA LEU A 10 -25.07 10.42 10.07
C LEU A 10 -26.55 10.80 10.27
N SER A 11 -27.12 11.50 9.29
CA SER A 11 -28.55 11.78 9.21
C SER A 11 -29.28 10.49 8.83
N LEU A 12 -29.78 9.76 9.82
CA LEU A 12 -30.82 8.75 9.63
C LEU A 12 -32.17 9.48 9.61
N GLY A 13 -32.77 9.61 8.43
CA GLY A 13 -34.12 10.16 8.27
C GLY A 13 -35.16 9.24 8.92
N LEU A 14 -35.54 9.54 10.16
CA LEU A 14 -36.67 8.93 10.84
C LEU A 14 -37.95 9.63 10.37
N LEU A 15 -38.68 9.02 9.43
CA LEU A 15 -40.01 9.48 9.04
C LEU A 15 -41.00 9.15 10.18
N LEU A 16 -41.19 10.08 11.10
CA LEU A 16 -42.23 9.99 12.13
C LEU A 16 -43.59 10.24 11.45
N VAL A 17 -44.41 9.21 11.29
CA VAL A 17 -45.83 9.39 10.94
C VAL A 17 -46.55 9.90 12.17
N ALA A 18 -46.72 11.22 12.27
CA ALA A 18 -47.52 11.83 13.32
C ALA A 18 -49.01 11.57 13.04
N ILE A 19 -49.64 10.71 13.83
CA ILE A 19 -51.12 10.58 13.85
C ILE A 19 -51.66 11.78 14.63
N ALA A 20 -52.26 12.74 13.94
CA ALA A 20 -52.93 13.88 14.57
C ALA A 20 -54.18 13.41 15.34
N PHE A 21 -54.18 13.57 16.66
CA PHE A 21 -55.33 13.27 17.51
C PHE A 21 -56.29 14.47 17.52
N VAL A 22 -57.45 14.34 16.90
CA VAL A 22 -58.56 15.32 17.03
C VAL A 22 -59.49 14.82 18.14
N PRO A 23 -59.65 15.53 19.28
CA PRO A 23 -60.54 15.09 20.34
C PRO A 23 -62.00 15.24 19.88
N GLY A 24 -62.79 14.16 19.96
CA GLY A 24 -64.26 14.22 19.82
C GLY A 24 -64.91 13.37 18.74
N ARG A 25 -64.19 12.47 18.05
CA ARG A 25 -64.77 11.58 17.03
C ARG A 25 -64.43 10.11 17.30
N SER A 26 -65.42 9.33 17.71
CA SER A 26 -65.32 7.87 17.81
C SER A 26 -65.36 7.24 16.41
N TRP A 27 -64.26 6.62 15.98
CA TRP A 27 -64.22 5.80 14.77
C TRP A 27 -63.73 4.39 15.15
N ALA A 28 -64.64 3.42 15.07
CA ALA A 28 -64.29 2.02 14.97
C ALA A 28 -63.76 1.78 13.55
N GLY A 29 -62.46 1.49 13.43
CA GLY A 29 -61.81 1.11 12.17
C GLY A 29 -60.71 0.08 12.45
N PRO A 30 -60.47 -0.87 11.53
CA PRO A 30 -59.63 -2.03 11.78
C PRO A 30 -58.16 -1.64 11.94
N LEU A 31 -57.49 -2.29 12.89
CA LEU A 31 -56.05 -2.20 13.12
C LEU A 31 -55.30 -2.65 11.86
N ALA A 32 -54.79 -1.71 11.08
CA ALA A 32 -53.85 -2.01 10.00
C ALA A 32 -52.53 -2.47 10.61
N THR A 33 -52.25 -3.77 10.56
CA THR A 33 -50.96 -4.35 10.93
C THR A 33 -49.95 -3.96 9.83
N GLY A 34 -49.28 -2.83 10.00
CA GLY A 34 -48.18 -2.42 9.13
C GLY A 34 -47.00 -3.37 9.34
N ALA A 35 -46.79 -4.31 8.43
CA ALA A 35 -45.55 -5.07 8.36
C ALA A 35 -44.42 -4.09 8.00
N LEU A 36 -43.53 -3.83 8.97
CA LEU A 36 -42.30 -3.10 8.75
C LEU A 36 -41.39 -3.96 7.87
N LEU A 37 -41.40 -3.70 6.56
CA LEU A 37 -40.40 -4.22 5.64
C LEU A 37 -39.07 -3.54 5.98
N LEU A 38 -38.22 -4.24 6.73
CA LEU A 38 -36.81 -3.91 6.83
C LEU A 38 -36.20 -4.05 5.42
N PRO A 39 -35.54 -3.02 4.87
CA PRO A 39 -34.78 -3.22 3.64
C PRO A 39 -33.68 -4.25 3.90
N ALA A 40 -33.80 -5.41 3.27
CA ALA A 40 -32.72 -6.37 3.15
C ALA A 40 -31.64 -5.76 2.25
N GLY A 41 -30.40 -5.70 2.75
CA GLY A 41 -29.23 -5.27 1.99
C GLY A 41 -28.41 -4.24 2.74
N THR A 42 -27.71 -4.68 3.78
CA THR A 42 -26.45 -4.03 4.14
C THR A 42 -25.54 -4.12 2.92
N VAL A 43 -25.15 -2.98 2.34
CA VAL A 43 -24.06 -2.91 1.37
C VAL A 43 -22.87 -3.60 2.05
N ALA A 44 -22.38 -4.70 1.47
CA ALA A 44 -21.16 -5.34 1.96
C ALA A 44 -20.08 -4.25 2.07
N MET A 45 -19.39 -4.25 3.20
CA MET A 45 -18.53 -3.16 3.64
C MET A 45 -17.43 -2.88 2.61
N THR A 46 -17.56 -1.83 1.81
CA THR A 46 -16.60 -1.46 0.74
C THR A 46 -15.33 -0.78 1.28
N VAL A 47 -15.03 -0.97 2.56
CA VAL A 47 -13.95 -0.28 3.27
C VAL A 47 -12.77 -1.25 3.41
N PRO A 48 -11.61 -0.93 2.80
CA PRO A 48 -10.39 -1.71 3.01
C PRO A 48 -10.04 -1.82 4.49
N ASP A 49 -9.72 -3.02 4.95
CA ASP A 49 -9.36 -3.29 6.34
C ASP A 49 -7.86 -3.63 6.46
N PRO A 50 -7.00 -2.70 6.95
CA PRO A 50 -5.55 -2.87 6.95
C PRO A 50 -4.98 -4.20 7.47
N PRO A 51 -5.52 -4.82 8.55
CA PRO A 51 -5.06 -6.11 9.03
C PRO A 51 -5.27 -7.27 8.04
N ASN A 52 -6.26 -7.17 7.14
CA ASN A 52 -6.58 -8.20 6.15
C ASN A 52 -5.99 -7.92 4.76
N ILE A 53 -5.17 -6.88 4.63
CA ILE A 53 -4.45 -6.56 3.39
C ILE A 53 -3.04 -7.16 3.47
N THR A 54 -2.55 -7.70 2.37
CA THR A 54 -1.17 -8.22 2.24
C THR A 54 -0.44 -7.53 1.09
N VAL A 55 0.88 -7.38 1.21
CA VAL A 55 1.76 -6.79 0.19
C VAL A 55 2.94 -7.72 -0.04
N THR A 56 2.93 -8.45 -1.15
CA THR A 56 4.01 -9.37 -1.50
C THR A 56 4.90 -8.73 -2.57
N PRO A 57 6.25 -8.76 -2.45
CA PRO A 57 7.04 -9.37 -1.36
C PRO A 57 7.32 -8.45 -0.17
N CYS A 58 6.87 -7.19 -0.20
CA CYS A 58 7.28 -6.16 0.78
C CYS A 58 7.07 -6.55 2.25
N ASP A 59 5.99 -7.25 2.58
CA ASP A 59 5.71 -7.73 3.94
C ASP A 59 6.77 -8.73 4.43
N ALA A 60 7.30 -9.58 3.56
CA ALA A 60 8.35 -10.53 3.90
C ALA A 60 9.72 -9.86 4.05
N LEU A 61 9.99 -8.84 3.23
CA LEU A 61 11.22 -8.04 3.29
C LEU A 61 11.20 -7.01 4.42
N LEU A 62 10.04 -6.74 5.03
CA LEU A 62 9.83 -5.61 5.95
C LEU A 62 10.20 -4.25 5.32
N GLY A 63 10.12 -4.15 4.00
CA GLY A 63 10.56 -2.99 3.23
C GLY A 63 10.07 -3.03 1.78
N VAL A 64 10.37 -1.97 1.05
CA VAL A 64 10.09 -1.87 -0.38
C VAL A 64 11.39 -2.03 -1.15
N PHE A 65 11.36 -2.88 -2.17
CA PHE A 65 12.46 -3.05 -3.10
C PHE A 65 12.16 -2.31 -4.40
N LEU A 66 13.06 -1.41 -4.79
CA LEU A 66 13.01 -0.69 -6.05
C LEU A 66 14.13 -1.17 -6.96
N SER A 67 13.86 -1.25 -8.24
CA SER A 67 14.90 -1.46 -9.24
C SER A 67 14.51 -0.75 -10.52
N PRO A 68 15.48 -0.19 -11.25
CA PRO A 68 15.20 0.25 -12.61
C PRO A 68 14.70 -0.93 -13.46
N ASN A 69 13.74 -0.67 -14.34
CA ASN A 69 12.91 -1.70 -14.99
C ASN A 69 13.31 -2.04 -16.43
N GLN A 70 14.39 -1.47 -16.95
CA GLN A 70 14.94 -1.83 -18.26
C GLN A 70 16.23 -2.62 -18.08
N PRO A 71 16.40 -3.79 -18.72
CA PRO A 71 15.52 -4.34 -19.74
C PRO A 71 14.21 -4.94 -19.20
N ASP A 72 14.22 -5.45 -17.97
CA ASP A 72 13.07 -6.11 -17.36
C ASP A 72 12.94 -5.72 -15.88
N ALA A 73 11.72 -5.79 -15.36
CA ALA A 73 11.45 -5.55 -13.95
C ALA A 73 12.08 -6.65 -13.07
N HIS A 74 12.72 -6.24 -11.97
CA HIS A 74 13.16 -7.19 -10.97
C HIS A 74 11.95 -7.81 -10.25
N PRO A 75 11.89 -9.14 -10.03
CA PRO A 75 10.75 -9.78 -9.38
C PRO A 75 10.40 -9.20 -8.00
N ALA A 76 11.41 -8.74 -7.26
CA ALA A 76 11.17 -8.11 -5.95
C ALA A 76 10.51 -6.72 -6.03
N SER A 77 10.54 -6.07 -7.20
CA SER A 77 9.84 -4.82 -7.51
C SER A 77 8.43 -5.04 -8.07
N GLU A 78 8.06 -6.28 -8.38
CA GLU A 78 6.70 -6.65 -8.77
C GLU A 78 5.87 -6.93 -7.52
N VAL A 79 5.03 -5.95 -7.16
CA VAL A 79 4.25 -5.97 -5.93
C VAL A 79 2.83 -6.42 -6.19
N GLU A 80 2.41 -7.48 -5.51
CA GLU A 80 1.02 -7.93 -5.44
C GLU A 80 0.39 -7.47 -4.13
N ILE A 81 -0.72 -6.74 -4.23
CA ILE A 81 -1.54 -6.30 -3.10
C ILE A 81 -2.88 -7.02 -3.14
N VAL A 82 -3.23 -7.74 -2.06
CA VAL A 82 -4.54 -8.37 -1.90
C VAL A 82 -5.35 -7.57 -0.89
N VAL A 83 -6.42 -6.91 -1.34
CA VAL A 83 -7.25 -6.02 -0.54
C VAL A 83 -8.54 -6.69 -0.10
N ARG A 84 -8.83 -6.64 1.20
CA ARG A 84 -10.02 -7.25 1.81
C ARG A 84 -10.70 -6.33 2.80
N ASP A 85 -11.96 -6.61 3.08
CA ASP A 85 -12.72 -5.99 4.17
C ASP A 85 -12.47 -6.71 5.52
N SER A 86 -13.14 -6.24 6.58
CA SER A 86 -13.04 -6.84 7.92
C SER A 86 -13.72 -8.21 8.05
N GLY A 87 -14.60 -8.55 7.11
CA GLY A 87 -15.18 -9.88 6.96
C GLY A 87 -14.30 -10.84 6.16
N ASN A 88 -13.09 -10.41 5.77
CA ASN A 88 -12.15 -11.14 4.92
C ASN A 88 -12.64 -11.37 3.47
N ASN A 89 -13.64 -10.60 3.01
CA ASN A 89 -14.12 -10.64 1.64
C ASN A 89 -13.17 -9.86 0.71
N PRO A 90 -12.88 -10.35 -0.51
CA PRO A 90 -12.10 -9.59 -1.49
C PRO A 90 -12.85 -8.33 -1.92
N LEU A 91 -12.12 -7.21 -2.04
CA LEU A 91 -12.71 -5.93 -2.44
C LEU A 91 -12.31 -5.55 -3.87
N PRO A 92 -13.23 -5.63 -4.85
CA PRO A 92 -12.97 -5.23 -6.22
C PRO A 92 -13.07 -3.71 -6.43
N ASN A 93 -12.42 -3.20 -7.47
CA ASN A 93 -12.44 -1.78 -7.88
C ASN A 93 -11.99 -0.79 -6.80
N VAL A 94 -11.11 -1.21 -5.90
CA VAL A 94 -10.46 -0.35 -4.90
C VAL A 94 -9.23 0.28 -5.53
N THR A 95 -9.12 1.61 -5.43
CA THR A 95 -7.92 2.32 -5.87
C THR A 95 -6.79 2.10 -4.87
N VAL A 96 -5.73 1.45 -5.31
CA VAL A 96 -4.49 1.26 -4.56
C VAL A 96 -3.45 2.24 -5.07
N SER A 97 -2.74 2.90 -4.16
CA SER A 97 -1.67 3.83 -4.49
C SER A 97 -0.46 3.64 -3.59
N PHE A 98 0.71 3.95 -4.13
CA PHE A 98 1.99 3.98 -3.46
C PHE A 98 2.52 5.41 -3.44
N GLU A 99 2.95 5.88 -2.28
CA GLU A 99 3.59 7.17 -2.08
C GLU A 99 5.02 6.94 -1.58
N MET A 100 5.97 7.56 -2.26
CA MET A 100 7.40 7.45 -1.96
C MET A 100 7.90 8.68 -1.21
N GLY A 101 8.77 8.47 -0.22
CA GLY A 101 9.50 9.52 0.47
C GLY A 101 10.58 10.17 -0.41
N SER A 102 11.17 11.28 0.06
CA SER A 102 12.10 12.10 -0.73
C SER A 102 13.51 11.55 -0.90
N SER A 103 13.86 10.45 -0.22
CA SER A 103 15.23 9.90 -0.21
C SER A 103 15.51 8.92 -1.36
N ASN A 104 14.48 8.53 -2.12
CA ASN A 104 14.60 7.69 -3.30
C ASN A 104 14.19 8.48 -4.54
N VAL A 105 14.63 8.02 -5.71
CA VAL A 105 14.27 8.59 -7.00
C VAL A 105 13.45 7.56 -7.77
N LEU A 106 12.33 7.99 -8.32
CA LEU A 106 11.46 7.17 -9.17
C LEU A 106 11.90 7.25 -10.63
N CYS A 107 11.74 6.15 -11.38
CA CYS A 107 11.84 6.21 -12.83
C CYS A 107 10.79 7.19 -13.39
N PRO A 108 11.08 7.90 -14.51
CA PRO A 108 10.14 8.85 -15.11
C PRO A 108 8.76 8.26 -15.49
N ASP A 109 8.72 6.97 -15.78
CA ASP A 109 7.54 6.22 -16.21
C ASP A 109 6.90 5.38 -15.08
N ALA A 110 7.35 5.55 -13.83
CA ALA A 110 6.87 4.75 -12.71
C ALA A 110 5.36 4.90 -12.50
N VAL A 111 4.66 3.76 -12.51
CA VAL A 111 3.22 3.68 -12.23
C VAL A 111 3.00 3.37 -10.76
N LEU A 112 2.55 4.35 -10.00
CA LEU A 112 2.41 4.25 -8.54
C LEU A 112 0.98 3.92 -8.07
N GLY A 113 0.10 3.50 -8.95
CA GLY A 113 -1.28 3.22 -8.57
C GLY A 113 -2.03 2.41 -9.60
N THR A 114 -3.02 1.64 -9.12
CA THR A 114 -3.88 0.78 -9.92
C THR A 114 -5.18 0.49 -9.18
N THR A 115 -6.08 -0.27 -9.78
CA THR A 115 -7.34 -0.72 -9.14
C THR A 115 -7.35 -2.23 -8.95
N THR A 116 -7.95 -2.70 -7.87
CA THR A 116 -8.12 -4.13 -7.63
C THR A 116 -9.08 -4.79 -8.61
N ASP A 117 -8.79 -6.03 -8.99
CA ASP A 117 -9.64 -6.87 -9.84
C ASP A 117 -10.83 -7.50 -9.06
N GLY A 118 -11.57 -8.40 -9.72
CA GLY A 118 -12.71 -9.12 -9.11
C GLY A 118 -12.36 -9.96 -7.88
N MET A 119 -11.08 -10.29 -7.68
CA MET A 119 -10.56 -11.06 -6.55
C MET A 119 -9.89 -10.16 -5.49
N GLY A 120 -9.99 -8.84 -5.63
CA GLY A 120 -9.37 -7.88 -4.72
C GLY A 120 -7.87 -7.74 -4.92
N VAL A 121 -7.32 -8.14 -6.06
CA VAL A 121 -5.88 -8.13 -6.32
C VAL A 121 -5.50 -6.91 -7.17
N ALA A 122 -4.49 -6.17 -6.71
CA ALA A 122 -3.83 -5.09 -7.43
C ALA A 122 -2.36 -5.46 -7.65
N ARG A 123 -1.80 -5.12 -8.82
CA ARG A 123 -0.39 -5.35 -9.14
C ARG A 123 0.29 -4.03 -9.51
N LEU A 124 1.45 -3.78 -8.93
CA LEU A 124 2.29 -2.61 -9.20
C LEU A 124 3.69 -3.08 -9.54
N THR A 125 4.37 -2.34 -10.40
CA THR A 125 5.81 -2.51 -10.65
C THR A 125 6.51 -1.24 -10.18
N LEU A 126 7.25 -1.33 -9.08
CA LEU A 126 7.88 -0.17 -8.45
C LEU A 126 9.29 0.04 -9.03
N SER A 127 9.44 1.07 -9.84
CA SER A 127 10.67 1.30 -10.61
C SER A 127 11.37 2.57 -10.14
N GLY A 128 12.66 2.48 -9.83
CA GLY A 128 13.46 3.58 -9.30
C GLY A 128 14.75 3.11 -8.64
N GLY A 129 15.36 4.01 -7.88
CA GLY A 129 16.69 3.84 -7.29
C GLY A 129 16.89 4.58 -5.97
N GLY A 130 18.13 4.59 -5.52
CA GLY A 130 18.57 5.19 -4.26
C GLY A 130 18.18 4.38 -3.01
N CYS A 131 18.25 5.03 -1.86
CA CYS A 131 18.03 4.37 -0.57
C CYS A 131 17.43 5.29 0.49
N ALA A 132 16.41 4.77 1.17
CA ALA A 132 15.87 5.30 2.42
C ALA A 132 15.92 4.20 3.48
N HIS A 133 17.00 4.15 4.25
CA HIS A 133 17.15 3.22 5.36
C HIS A 133 16.62 3.84 6.66
N GLN A 134 15.81 3.10 7.41
CA GLN A 134 15.22 3.54 8.70
C GLN A 134 14.60 4.94 8.64
N THR A 135 14.02 5.30 7.50
CA THR A 135 13.46 6.62 7.26
C THR A 135 11.93 6.52 7.35
N PRO A 136 11.27 7.17 8.33
CA PRO A 136 9.82 7.03 8.50
C PRO A 136 9.03 7.40 7.25
N LEU A 137 7.99 6.62 6.94
CA LEU A 137 7.06 6.88 5.84
C LEU A 137 7.73 6.93 4.45
N SER A 138 8.83 6.19 4.25
CA SER A 138 9.55 6.18 2.97
C SER A 138 8.80 5.45 1.87
N GLY A 139 7.97 4.46 2.23
CA GLY A 139 7.08 3.78 1.28
C GLY A 139 5.70 3.56 1.91
N VAL A 140 4.69 4.30 1.46
CA VAL A 140 3.34 4.28 2.04
C VAL A 140 2.36 3.74 1.02
N PHE A 141 1.65 2.66 1.38
CA PHE A 141 0.57 2.11 0.56
C PHE A 141 -0.80 2.51 1.12
N LYS A 142 -1.69 2.89 0.21
CA LYS A 142 -3.07 3.29 0.52
C LYS A 142 -4.07 2.56 -0.36
N ALA A 143 -5.25 2.27 0.19
CA ALA A 143 -6.39 1.69 -0.50
C ALA A 143 -7.61 2.56 -0.25
N ASN A 144 -8.18 3.16 -1.30
CA ASN A 144 -9.22 4.21 -1.21
C ASN A 144 -8.86 5.32 -0.21
N GLY A 145 -7.58 5.70 -0.14
CA GLY A 145 -7.05 6.72 0.78
C GLY A 145 -6.76 6.23 2.21
N VAL A 146 -7.11 4.99 2.57
CA VAL A 146 -6.76 4.38 3.86
C VAL A 146 -5.34 3.85 3.79
N THR A 147 -4.43 4.37 4.61
CA THR A 147 -3.08 3.81 4.77
C THR A 147 -3.15 2.44 5.42
N PHE A 148 -2.57 1.43 4.78
CA PHE A 148 -2.53 0.06 5.30
C PHE A 148 -1.12 -0.51 5.49
N ARG A 149 -0.11 0.11 4.85
CA ARG A 149 1.31 -0.12 5.12
C ARG A 149 2.09 1.19 5.04
N ALA A 150 3.10 1.29 5.89
CA ALA A 150 4.08 2.37 5.87
C ALA A 150 5.44 1.79 6.25
N TYR A 151 6.26 1.49 5.24
CA TYR A 151 7.60 0.94 5.41
C TYR A 151 8.61 2.06 5.66
N GLN A 152 9.63 1.75 6.46
CA GLN A 152 10.73 2.67 6.76
C GLN A 152 11.99 2.38 5.92
N ASP A 153 12.03 1.21 5.29
CA ASP A 153 13.13 0.77 4.45
C ASP A 153 12.65 0.67 3.00
N VAL A 154 13.17 1.57 2.15
CA VAL A 154 12.99 1.54 0.70
C VAL A 154 14.37 1.49 0.06
N LYS A 155 14.71 0.34 -0.48
CA LYS A 155 16.08 -0.02 -0.86
C LYS A 155 16.14 -0.43 -2.32
N SER A 156 17.29 -0.19 -2.95
CA SER A 156 17.52 -0.50 -4.35
C SER A 156 18.93 -1.05 -4.59
N PRO A 157 19.13 -1.85 -5.64
CA PRO A 157 20.46 -2.13 -6.20
C PRO A 157 21.15 -0.92 -6.81
N ASP A 158 20.41 0.13 -7.18
CA ASP A 158 20.97 1.43 -7.58
C ASP A 158 21.25 2.25 -6.32
N PHE A 159 22.39 1.96 -5.70
CA PHE A 159 22.92 2.70 -4.56
C PHE A 159 24.44 2.78 -4.64
N ASP A 160 24.91 3.86 -5.26
CA ASP A 160 26.31 4.27 -5.28
C ASP A 160 26.58 5.51 -4.40
N GLY A 161 25.57 5.97 -3.65
CA GLY A 161 25.61 7.15 -2.80
C GLY A 161 24.24 7.78 -2.53
N ALA A 162 24.21 9.05 -2.10
CA ALA A 162 22.97 9.77 -1.85
C ALA A 162 22.30 10.19 -3.18
N GLY A 163 21.39 9.35 -3.67
CA GLY A 163 20.45 9.71 -4.74
C GLY A 163 20.17 8.63 -5.78
N GLY A 164 21.06 7.65 -5.94
CA GLY A 164 21.04 6.77 -7.11
C GLY A 164 21.22 7.56 -8.43
N ASP A 165 21.67 6.90 -9.48
CA ASP A 165 21.77 7.50 -10.81
C ASP A 165 20.75 6.92 -11.81
N LEU A 166 19.78 6.15 -11.27
CA LEU A 166 18.78 5.38 -12.00
C LEU A 166 19.38 4.29 -12.89
N GLN A 167 20.60 3.82 -12.56
CA GLN A 167 21.29 2.73 -13.23
C GLN A 167 21.95 1.81 -12.20
N VAL A 168 22.01 0.51 -12.50
CA VAL A 168 22.74 -0.47 -11.72
C VAL A 168 24.02 -0.83 -12.47
N ASN A 169 25.14 -0.34 -11.98
CA ASN A 169 26.43 -0.40 -12.64
C ASN A 169 27.59 -0.69 -11.65
N LEU A 170 28.83 -0.51 -12.11
CA LEU A 170 30.03 -0.84 -11.33
C LEU A 170 30.12 -0.04 -10.02
N ALA A 171 29.61 1.19 -9.98
CA ALA A 171 29.61 2.01 -8.78
C ALA A 171 28.78 1.37 -7.66
N ASP A 172 27.61 0.84 -8.01
CA ASP A 172 26.74 0.10 -7.09
C ASP A 172 27.39 -1.19 -6.60
N LEU A 173 28.04 -1.94 -7.50
CA LEU A 173 28.76 -3.15 -7.12
C LEU A 173 29.88 -2.84 -6.11
N ILE A 174 30.58 -1.72 -6.28
CA ILE A 174 31.62 -1.29 -5.34
C ILE A 174 30.99 -0.98 -3.97
N ALA A 175 29.88 -0.24 -3.94
CA ALA A 175 29.17 0.07 -2.69
C ALA A 175 28.63 -1.19 -1.99
N PHE A 176 27.99 -2.10 -2.74
CA PHE A 176 27.55 -3.41 -2.25
C PHE A 176 28.73 -4.18 -1.65
N SER A 177 29.86 -4.23 -2.35
CA SER A 177 31.04 -4.97 -1.89
C SER A 177 31.60 -4.42 -0.58
N GLY A 178 31.49 -3.11 -0.35
CA GLY A 178 31.90 -2.49 0.90
C GLY A 178 31.05 -2.94 2.09
N GLU A 179 29.72 -2.94 1.93
CA GLU A 179 28.80 -3.45 2.96
C GLU A 179 28.97 -4.96 3.17
N PHE A 180 29.09 -5.73 2.09
CA PHE A 180 29.22 -7.20 2.13
C PHE A 180 30.52 -7.67 2.80
N LEU A 181 31.64 -6.98 2.55
CA LEU A 181 32.93 -7.30 3.17
C LEU A 181 33.08 -6.69 4.58
N GLY A 182 32.08 -5.92 5.03
CA GLY A 182 32.08 -5.26 6.34
C GLY A 182 33.03 -4.08 6.45
N SER A 183 33.50 -3.50 5.33
CA SER A 183 34.20 -2.21 5.38
C SER A 183 33.24 -1.06 5.66
N ASP A 184 31.98 -1.23 5.26
CA ASP A 184 30.88 -0.31 5.52
C ASP A 184 29.77 -1.01 6.32
N PRO A 185 29.02 -0.28 7.16
CA PRO A 185 27.90 -0.86 7.90
C PRO A 185 26.77 -1.28 6.94
N PRO A 186 26.09 -2.42 7.20
CA PRO A 186 24.90 -2.83 6.47
C PRO A 186 23.84 -1.73 6.53
N LYS A 187 23.41 -1.25 5.36
CA LYS A 187 22.40 -0.20 5.23
C LYS A 187 21.51 -0.47 4.04
N CYS A 188 21.95 -0.05 2.87
CA CYS A 188 21.11 0.05 1.67
C CYS A 188 21.11 -1.23 0.87
N HIS A 189 22.08 -2.10 1.12
CA HIS A 189 22.19 -3.42 0.53
C HIS A 189 21.78 -4.55 1.49
N ASP A 190 21.14 -4.24 2.62
CA ASP A 190 20.48 -5.22 3.51
C ASP A 190 18.98 -5.28 3.14
N TYR A 191 18.64 -6.00 2.07
CA TYR A 191 17.31 -5.94 1.45
C TYR A 191 16.23 -6.68 2.24
N ASP A 192 16.62 -7.68 3.03
CA ASP A 192 15.71 -8.44 3.90
C ASP A 192 15.66 -7.91 5.35
N ASN A 193 16.39 -6.82 5.62
CA ASN A 193 16.44 -6.12 6.90
C ASN A 193 16.87 -7.01 8.08
N ASN A 194 17.81 -7.93 7.83
CA ASN A 194 18.34 -8.84 8.84
C ASN A 194 19.55 -8.25 9.62
N ALA A 195 19.92 -7.00 9.33
CA ALA A 195 21.06 -6.26 9.87
C ALA A 195 22.44 -6.77 9.41
N ALA A 196 22.51 -7.50 8.29
CA ALA A 196 23.76 -7.97 7.69
C ALA A 196 23.67 -8.09 6.17
N THR A 197 24.54 -7.40 5.44
CA THR A 197 24.69 -7.58 3.99
C THR A 197 25.43 -8.90 3.72
N ASN A 198 24.71 -9.89 3.18
CA ASN A 198 25.20 -11.26 3.03
C ASN A 198 24.75 -11.90 1.70
N LEU A 199 24.85 -13.23 1.60
CA LEU A 199 24.52 -13.95 0.37
C LEU A 199 23.04 -13.80 -0.03
N GLY A 200 22.14 -13.65 0.95
CA GLY A 200 20.73 -13.34 0.69
C GLY A 200 20.57 -12.06 -0.12
N ASP A 201 21.32 -11.02 0.26
CA ASP A 201 21.31 -9.74 -0.44
C ASP A 201 21.99 -9.80 -1.80
N LEU A 202 23.06 -10.58 -1.94
CA LEU A 202 23.70 -10.79 -3.24
C LEU A 202 22.75 -11.44 -4.26
N VAL A 203 21.89 -12.35 -3.80
CA VAL A 203 20.87 -12.98 -4.65
C VAL A 203 19.84 -11.96 -5.13
N MET A 204 19.54 -10.93 -4.33
CA MET A 204 18.65 -9.84 -4.73
C MET A 204 19.33 -8.78 -5.60
N PHE A 205 20.62 -8.51 -5.37
CA PHE A 205 21.40 -7.54 -6.14
C PHE A 205 21.75 -8.05 -7.55
N SER A 206 22.27 -9.27 -7.64
CA SER A 206 22.92 -9.76 -8.86
C SER A 206 22.05 -9.80 -10.11
N PRO A 207 20.73 -10.10 -10.07
CA PRO A 207 19.91 -10.08 -11.29
C PRO A 207 19.80 -8.67 -11.89
N ALA A 208 19.73 -7.62 -11.06
CA ALA A 208 19.70 -6.24 -11.53
C ALA A 208 21.05 -5.80 -12.13
N PHE A 209 22.16 -6.23 -11.54
CA PHE A 209 23.50 -5.90 -12.04
C PHE A 209 23.87 -6.62 -13.34
N VAL A 210 23.57 -7.92 -13.45
CA VAL A 210 23.89 -8.71 -14.67
C VAL A 210 23.09 -8.21 -15.89
N ALA A 211 21.91 -7.64 -15.65
CA ALA A 211 21.09 -7.01 -16.69
C ALA A 211 21.47 -5.56 -16.98
N GLY A 212 22.29 -4.90 -16.14
CA GLY A 212 22.58 -3.46 -16.25
C GLY A 212 21.31 -2.63 -16.18
N SER A 213 20.50 -2.86 -15.15
CA SER A 213 19.17 -2.26 -15.05
C SER A 213 19.24 -0.74 -15.06
N HIS A 214 18.40 -0.07 -15.86
CA HIS A 214 18.29 1.40 -15.89
C HIS A 214 16.84 1.87 -16.07
N CYS A 215 16.58 3.13 -15.76
CA CYS A 215 15.33 3.79 -16.13
C CYS A 215 15.43 4.34 -17.56
N PRO A 216 14.30 4.45 -18.29
CA PRO A 216 14.25 5.05 -19.62
C PRO A 216 14.61 6.54 -19.67
#